data_AF-A0A8X6UVX1-F1
#
_entry.id   AF-A0A8X6UVX1-F1
#
_cell.length_a   1.000
_cell.length_b   1.000
_cell.length_c   1.000
_cell.angle_alpha   90.00
_cell.angle_beta   90.00
_cell.angle_gamma   90.00
#
_symmetry.space_group_name_H-M   'P 1'
#
loop_
_entity.id
_entity.type
_entity.pdbx_description
1 polymer ?
#
loop_
_entity_poly.entity_id
_entity_poly.type
_entity_poly.pdbx_seq_one_letter_code
_entity_poly.pdbx_strand_id
1 'polypeptide(L)'
;MVPLKEETSIFQKVNQPMLFINMEKFQTKENLRVMKQMESTEIHRIVITLKGTVHLNQCDVPFLCDKTMRKLFGAHSKLDRFTAMNLTTNLSNVFLSKHLEIPSDPKYSEYIQQHQSVLKEGITSI
;
A
#
# COMPACT_ATOMS: atom_id res chain seq x y z
N MET A 1 3.50 -11.86 -12.62
CA MET A 1 3.27 -12.55 -11.33
C MET A 1 1.98 -13.35 -11.48
N VAL A 2 2.01 -14.66 -11.27
CA VAL A 2 0.78 -15.48 -11.29
C VAL A 2 0.02 -15.17 -9.98
N PRO A 3 -1.28 -14.86 -10.01
CA PRO A 3 -2.03 -14.61 -8.79
C PRO A 3 -2.05 -15.87 -7.90
N LEU A 4 -1.94 -15.70 -6.59
CA LEU A 4 -2.01 -16.77 -5.58
C LEU A 4 -3.42 -17.42 -5.46
N LYS A 5 -4.20 -17.43 -6.54
CA LYS A 5 -5.61 -17.85 -6.56
C LYS A 5 -5.80 -19.31 -6.11
N GLU A 6 -4.81 -20.17 -6.28
CA GLU A 6 -4.97 -21.62 -6.10
C GLU A 6 -4.33 -22.16 -4.80
N GLU A 7 -3.46 -21.40 -4.13
CA GLU A 7 -2.71 -21.87 -2.95
C GLU A 7 -2.86 -20.98 -1.72
N THR A 8 -4.09 -20.65 -1.33
CA THR A 8 -4.36 -19.80 -0.16
C THR A 8 -3.95 -20.44 1.17
N SER A 9 -3.71 -21.77 1.20
CA SER A 9 -3.15 -22.49 2.34
C SER A 9 -1.75 -22.00 2.74
N ILE A 10 -1.01 -21.35 1.83
CA ILE A 10 0.30 -20.75 2.13
C ILE A 10 0.17 -19.59 3.12
N PHE A 11 -0.97 -18.89 3.14
CA PHE A 11 -1.19 -17.73 4.02
C PHE A 11 -1.12 -18.09 5.50
N GLN A 12 -1.52 -19.32 5.85
CA GLN A 12 -1.45 -19.85 7.21
C GLN A 12 -0.01 -20.11 7.67
N LYS A 13 0.94 -20.22 6.74
CA LYS A 13 2.36 -20.46 7.05
C LYS A 13 3.15 -19.17 7.26
N VAL A 14 2.58 -18.00 6.92
CA VAL A 14 3.24 -16.70 7.07
C VAL A 14 3.02 -16.20 8.49
N ASN A 15 4.03 -16.36 9.35
CA ASN A 15 3.95 -15.96 10.76
C ASN A 15 4.59 -14.58 11.03
N GLN A 16 5.21 -13.99 10.00
CA GLN A 16 5.84 -12.67 10.09
C GLN A 16 4.79 -11.56 10.11
N PRO A 17 5.09 -10.41 10.76
CA PRO A 17 4.30 -9.20 10.60
C PRO A 17 4.19 -8.81 9.13
N MET A 18 3.03 -8.29 8.72
CA MET A 18 2.82 -7.84 7.33
C MET A 18 2.20 -6.46 7.24
N LEU A 19 2.68 -5.68 6.28
CA LEU A 19 2.11 -4.42 5.85
C LEU A 19 1.63 -4.53 4.40
N PHE A 20 0.36 -4.23 4.18
CA PHE A 20 -0.20 -4.05 2.85
C PHE A 20 -0.43 -2.56 2.58
N ILE A 21 0.22 -2.03 1.54
CA ILE A 21 0.00 -0.67 1.04
C ILE A 21 -0.68 -0.74 -0.32
N ASN A 22 -1.97 -0.49 -0.34
CA ASN A 22 -2.83 -0.65 -1.50
C ASN A 22 -3.03 0.67 -2.25
N MET A 23 -3.02 0.59 -3.59
CA MET A 23 -3.47 1.69 -4.44
C MET A 23 -4.98 1.55 -4.72
N GLU A 24 -5.76 2.60 -4.49
CA GLU A 24 -7.24 2.59 -4.53
C GLU A 24 -7.78 1.97 -5.82
N LYS A 25 -7.37 2.49 -6.99
CA LYS A 25 -7.94 2.07 -8.28
C LYS A 25 -7.43 0.73 -8.79
N PHE A 26 -6.47 0.11 -8.11
CA PHE A 26 -5.94 -1.20 -8.49
C PHE A 26 -6.70 -2.36 -7.85
N GLN A 27 -7.36 -2.12 -6.72
CA GLN A 27 -8.04 -3.18 -5.98
C GLN A 27 -9.30 -3.65 -6.70
N THR A 28 -9.53 -4.97 -6.65
CA THR A 28 -10.73 -5.62 -7.18
C THR A 28 -11.44 -6.36 -6.05
N LYS A 29 -12.73 -6.65 -6.20
CA LYS A 29 -13.44 -7.44 -5.16
C LYS A 29 -12.77 -8.80 -4.90
N GLU A 30 -12.22 -9.39 -5.95
CA GLU A 30 -11.56 -10.69 -5.88
C GLU A 30 -10.23 -10.63 -5.12
N ASN A 31 -9.36 -9.66 -5.42
CA ASN A 31 -8.09 -9.55 -4.71
C ASN A 31 -8.30 -9.17 -3.23
N LEU A 32 -9.29 -8.32 -2.92
CA LEU A 32 -9.64 -7.97 -1.54
C LEU A 32 -10.16 -9.19 -0.78
N ARG A 33 -10.95 -10.05 -1.44
CA ARG A 33 -11.42 -11.31 -0.83
C ARG A 33 -10.25 -12.23 -0.47
N VAL A 34 -9.25 -12.34 -1.33
CA VAL A 34 -8.03 -13.12 -1.06
C VAL A 34 -7.23 -12.47 0.08
N MET A 35 -7.04 -11.15 0.07
CA MET A 35 -6.35 -10.43 1.15
C MET A 35 -7.03 -10.63 2.52
N LYS A 36 -8.37 -10.73 2.58
CA LYS A 36 -9.10 -10.98 3.84
C LYS A 36 -8.74 -12.32 4.48
N GLN A 37 -8.33 -13.31 3.69
CA GLN A 37 -7.87 -14.59 4.21
C GLN A 37 -6.52 -14.48 4.94
N MET A 38 -5.84 -13.32 4.82
CA MET A 38 -4.62 -12.99 5.55
C MET A 38 -4.89 -12.13 6.80
N GLU A 39 -6.13 -11.89 7.19
CA GLU A 39 -6.41 -11.28 8.50
C GLU A 39 -6.01 -12.25 9.64
N SER A 40 -5.47 -11.70 10.73
CA SER A 40 -5.05 -12.47 11.89
C SER A 40 -5.23 -11.63 13.15
N THR A 41 -5.71 -12.26 14.22
CA THR A 41 -5.77 -11.65 15.56
C THR A 41 -4.46 -11.80 16.33
N GLU A 42 -3.65 -12.81 15.97
CA GLU A 42 -2.42 -13.17 16.67
C GLU A 42 -1.18 -12.51 16.04
N ILE A 43 -1.18 -12.36 14.71
CA ILE A 43 -0.06 -11.79 13.96
C ILE A 43 -0.38 -10.35 13.60
N HIS A 44 0.57 -9.44 13.79
CA HIS A 44 0.40 -8.04 13.43
C HIS A 44 0.29 -7.87 11.90
N ARG A 45 -0.94 -7.64 11.43
CA ARG A 45 -1.29 -7.39 10.02
C ARG A 45 -1.86 -5.98 9.89
N ILE A 46 -1.17 -5.13 9.13
CA ILE A 46 -1.64 -3.77 8.82
C ILE A 46 -2.03 -3.69 7.35
N VAL A 47 -3.21 -3.13 7.08
CA VAL A 47 -3.67 -2.84 5.72
C VAL A 47 -4.00 -1.36 5.61
N ILE A 48 -3.38 -0.68 4.66
CA ILE A 48 -3.59 0.73 4.37
C ILE A 48 -3.85 0.90 2.87
N THR A 49 -4.87 1.68 2.52
CA THR A 49 -5.20 2.05 1.14
C THR A 49 -5.00 3.55 0.96
N LEU A 50 -4.24 3.95 -0.07
CA LEU A 50 -4.02 5.35 -0.42
C LEU A 50 -5.12 5.81 -1.40
N LYS A 51 -5.98 6.72 -0.96
CA LYS A 51 -7.06 7.31 -1.78
C LYS A 51 -6.49 8.12 -2.95
N GLY A 52 -7.17 8.06 -4.09
CA GLY A 52 -6.81 8.81 -5.29
C GLY A 52 -5.62 8.26 -6.08
N THR A 53 -5.12 7.07 -5.77
CA THR A 53 -3.96 6.45 -6.42
C THR A 53 -4.34 5.40 -7.47
N VAL A 54 -3.42 5.13 -8.40
CA VAL A 54 -3.45 4.05 -9.41
C VAL A 54 -2.28 3.09 -9.17
N HIS A 55 -2.32 1.90 -9.76
CA HIS A 55 -1.28 0.88 -9.57
C HIS A 55 0.15 1.41 -9.80
N LEU A 56 0.32 2.19 -10.85
CA LEU A 56 1.63 2.71 -11.26
C LEU A 56 2.21 3.75 -10.29
N ASN A 57 1.47 4.20 -9.26
CA ASN A 57 2.07 5.00 -8.19
C ASN A 57 3.12 4.23 -7.36
N GLN A 58 3.18 2.90 -7.49
CA GLN A 58 4.20 2.06 -6.83
C GLN A 58 5.51 1.91 -7.63
N CYS A 59 5.61 2.50 -8.82
CA CYS A 59 6.82 2.43 -9.65
C CYS A 59 7.21 3.81 -10.21
N ASP A 60 8.27 3.86 -11.02
CA ASP A 60 8.87 5.12 -11.46
C ASP A 60 8.13 5.79 -12.62
N VAL A 61 7.20 5.09 -13.28
CA VAL A 61 6.50 5.58 -14.49
C VAL A 61 5.87 6.97 -14.33
N PRO A 62 5.15 7.30 -13.23
CA PRO A 62 4.57 8.63 -13.05
C PRO A 62 5.62 9.76 -13.00
N PHE A 63 6.85 9.48 -12.64
CA PHE A 63 7.93 10.48 -12.55
C PHE A 63 8.63 10.71 -13.88
N LEU A 64 8.69 9.67 -14.72
CA LEU A 64 9.34 9.70 -16.03
C LEU A 64 8.43 10.27 -17.14
N CYS A 65 7.12 10.23 -16.95
CA CYS A 65 6.14 10.69 -17.93
C CYS A 65 5.62 12.09 -17.61
N ASP A 66 5.37 12.90 -18.64
CA ASP A 66 4.60 14.13 -18.52
C ASP A 66 3.10 13.85 -18.24
N LYS A 67 2.29 14.91 -18.08
CA LYS A 67 0.87 14.76 -17.76
C LYS A 67 0.07 14.02 -18.83
N THR A 68 0.40 14.20 -20.10
CA THR A 68 -0.31 13.59 -21.23
C THR A 68 0.01 12.12 -21.33
N MET A 69 1.29 11.78 -21.27
CA MET A 69 1.78 10.40 -21.25
C MET A 69 1.26 9.63 -20.04
N ARG A 70 1.21 10.25 -18.85
CA ARG A 70 0.62 9.60 -17.68
C ARG A 70 -0.85 9.23 -17.89
N LYS A 71 -1.64 10.06 -18.58
CA LYS A 71 -3.03 9.72 -18.87
C LYS A 71 -3.13 8.56 -19.86
N LEU A 72 -2.30 8.58 -20.91
CA LEU A 72 -2.29 7.53 -21.94
C LEU A 72 -1.91 6.16 -21.37
N PHE A 73 -0.91 6.10 -20.49
CA PHE A 73 -0.43 4.84 -19.89
C PHE A 73 -1.17 4.45 -18.60
N GLY A 74 -2.22 5.17 -18.20
CA GLY A 74 -2.93 4.89 -16.94
C GLY A 74 -2.13 5.18 -15.66
N ALA A 75 -1.03 5.94 -15.77
CA ALA A 75 -0.18 6.37 -14.65
C ALA A 75 -0.65 7.67 -13.98
N HIS A 76 -1.76 8.25 -14.45
CA HIS A 76 -2.33 9.46 -13.87
C HIS A 76 -3.19 9.14 -12.64
N SER A 77 -2.80 9.68 -11.49
CA SER A 77 -3.52 9.64 -10.22
C SER A 77 -4.15 10.99 -9.85
N LYS A 78 -5.18 10.96 -8.99
CA LYS A 78 -5.76 12.16 -8.35
C LYS A 78 -4.85 12.67 -7.24
N LEU A 79 -4.30 11.76 -6.43
CA LEU A 79 -3.27 12.09 -5.45
C LEU A 79 -1.97 12.43 -6.20
N ASP A 80 -1.24 13.44 -5.71
CA ASP A 80 0.07 13.77 -6.28
C ASP A 80 1.02 12.58 -6.16
N ARG A 81 1.82 12.36 -7.21
CA ARG A 81 2.72 11.21 -7.33
C ARG A 81 3.84 11.21 -6.29
N PHE A 82 4.37 12.39 -5.93
CA PHE A 82 5.39 12.48 -4.88
C PHE A 82 4.77 12.22 -3.52
N THR A 83 3.57 12.75 -3.27
CA THR A 83 2.84 12.45 -2.03
C THR A 83 2.55 10.95 -1.89
N ALA A 84 2.08 10.29 -2.96
CA ALA A 84 1.81 8.85 -2.96
C ALA A 84 3.06 8.01 -2.67
N MET A 85 4.19 8.35 -3.30
CA MET A 85 5.47 7.66 -3.08
C MET A 85 5.98 7.91 -1.66
N ASN A 86 6.02 9.17 -1.20
CA ASN A 86 6.46 9.50 0.15
C ASN A 86 5.62 8.80 1.23
N LEU A 87 4.30 8.72 1.06
CA LEU A 87 3.43 7.96 1.96
C LEU A 87 3.81 6.48 1.98
N THR A 88 3.97 5.87 0.81
CA THR A 88 4.36 4.45 0.68
C THR A 88 5.70 4.18 1.38
N THR A 89 6.71 5.02 1.12
CA THR A 89 8.03 4.90 1.72
C THR A 89 7.99 5.15 3.23
N ASN A 90 7.30 6.18 3.70
CA ASN A 90 7.25 6.50 5.12
C ASN A 90 6.49 5.44 5.93
N LEU A 91 5.37 4.93 5.40
CA LEU A 91 4.66 3.79 6.00
C LEU A 91 5.56 2.55 6.10
N SER A 92 6.33 2.27 5.05
CA SER A 92 7.28 1.15 5.04
C SER A 92 8.39 1.36 6.08
N ASN A 93 8.96 2.57 6.17
CA ASN A 93 10.00 2.88 7.15
C ASN A 93 9.51 2.75 8.58
N VAL A 94 8.31 3.25 8.90
CA VAL A 94 7.72 3.11 10.25
C VAL A 94 7.49 1.64 10.59
N PHE A 95 6.96 0.87 9.63
CA PHE A 95 6.73 -0.56 9.81
C PHE A 95 8.02 -1.36 10.01
N LEU A 96 9.01 -1.14 9.15
CA LEU A 96 10.32 -1.79 9.26
C LEU A 96 11.02 -1.40 10.55
N SER A 97 10.98 -0.12 10.93
CA SER A 97 11.60 0.35 12.18
C SER A 97 11.02 -0.34 13.40
N LYS A 98 9.69 -0.46 13.46
CA LYS A 98 8.99 -1.19 14.53
C LYS A 98 9.38 -2.66 14.60
N HIS A 99 9.42 -3.35 13.45
CA HIS A 99 9.57 -4.80 13.41
C HIS A 99 11.00 -5.32 13.33
N LEU A 100 11.96 -4.45 13.00
CA LEU A 100 13.39 -4.74 13.03
C LEU A 100 14.08 -4.13 14.26
N GLU A 101 13.33 -3.49 15.15
CA GLU A 101 13.84 -2.86 16.38
C GLU A 101 14.93 -1.82 16.13
N ILE A 102 14.80 -1.06 15.04
CA ILE A 102 15.71 0.05 14.70
C ILE A 102 15.05 1.41 14.97
N PRO A 103 15.81 2.46 15.33
CA PRO A 103 15.25 3.79 15.56
C PRO A 103 14.55 4.34 14.31
N SER A 104 13.29 4.76 14.48
CA SER A 104 12.55 5.49 13.44
C SER A 104 12.83 6.98 13.52
N ASP A 105 13.00 7.63 12.37
CA ASP A 105 12.99 9.09 12.28
C ASP A 105 11.55 9.61 12.52
N PRO A 106 11.32 10.54 13.46
CA PRO A 106 10.00 11.09 13.74
C PRO A 106 9.29 11.69 12.52
N LYS A 107 10.07 12.20 11.55
CA LYS A 107 9.52 12.84 10.34
C LYS A 107 8.60 11.91 9.54
N TYR A 108 8.84 10.59 9.59
CA TYR A 108 8.03 9.63 8.85
C TYR A 108 6.60 9.60 9.40
N SER A 109 6.46 9.46 10.72
CA SER A 109 5.17 9.45 11.42
C SER A 109 4.45 10.80 11.33
N GLU A 110 5.18 11.91 11.47
CA GLU A 110 4.64 13.26 11.31
C GLU A 110 4.06 13.47 9.90
N TYR A 111 4.80 13.07 8.85
CA TYR A 111 4.34 13.19 7.48
C TYR A 111 3.09 12.33 7.21
N ILE A 112 3.04 11.10 7.75
CA ILE A 112 1.87 10.23 7.66
C ILE A 112 0.66 10.90 8.31
N GLN A 113 0.83 11.44 9.52
CA GLN A 113 -0.24 12.13 10.26
C GLN A 113 -0.78 13.35 9.50
N GLN A 114 0.09 14.16 8.91
CA GLN A 114 -0.30 15.32 8.08
C GLN A 114 -1.16 14.91 6.87
N HIS A 115 -1.02 13.69 6.38
CA HIS A 115 -1.70 13.17 5.21
C HIS A 115 -2.75 12.09 5.55
N GLN A 116 -3.17 11.97 6.81
CA GLN A 116 -4.12 10.94 7.27
C GLN A 116 -5.44 10.97 6.46
N SER A 117 -5.86 12.15 5.98
CA SER A 117 -7.08 12.33 5.19
C SER A 117 -7.09 11.53 3.87
N VAL A 118 -5.94 11.16 3.32
CA VAL A 118 -5.82 10.34 2.11
C VAL A 118 -5.51 8.88 2.40
N LEU A 119 -5.41 8.49 3.67
CA LEU A 119 -5.25 7.11 4.10
C LEU A 119 -6.59 6.51 4.50
N LYS A 120 -6.74 5.20 4.26
CA LYS A 120 -7.88 4.41 4.72
C LYS A 120 -7.35 3.07 5.23
N GLU A 121 -7.64 2.76 6.49
CA GLU A 121 -7.23 1.51 7.11
C GLU A 121 -8.20 0.37 6.75
N GLY A 122 -7.66 -0.85 6.72
CA GLY A 122 -8.40 -2.08 6.50
C GLY A 122 -8.61 -2.46 5.04
N ILE A 123 -9.12 -3.68 4.84
CA ILE A 123 -9.44 -4.24 3.53
C ILE A 123 -10.83 -3.75 3.11
N THR A 124 -10.89 -2.50 2.68
CA THR A 124 -12.16 -1.87 2.30
C THR A 124 -12.32 -1.87 0.79
N SER A 125 -13.46 -2.38 0.30
CA SER A 125 -13.93 -1.99 -1.03
C SER A 125 -14.25 -0.49 -0.98
N ILE A 126 -13.66 0.28 -1.88
CA ILE A 126 -14.07 1.65 -2.15
C ILE A 126 -15.07 1.60 -3.31
#